data_AF-A0A7V8JS43-F1
#
_entry.id   AF-A0A7V8JS43-F1
#
_cell.length_a   1.000
_cell.length_b   1.000
_cell.length_c   1.000
_cell.angle_alpha   90.00
_cell.angle_beta   90.00
_cell.angle_gamma   90.00
#
_symmetry.space_group_name_H-M   'P 1'
#
loop_
_entity.id
_entity.type
_entity.pdbx_description
1 polymer ?
#
loop_
_entity_poly.entity_id
_entity_poly.type
_entity_poly.pdbx_seq_one_letter_code
_entity_poly.pdbx_strand_id
1 'polypeptide(L)'
;MTGTVVPTSDPTAAGGGRSYNIGGSFARYFVMQDPAFDPLTFDAAAQAARIQYLSSLMDMTDPDLSRFHARGGKLIMRENLSDKGNSPQTGIDYYNAVVVRMGQESVDQFFVAYGATGLPHTSLGLPAGSANAPAYGTPGSIDFLGLLDSWVSQGQKPADRLELTNRAALPPHEVIASKPMCRLGSYPHYVAASAEGGRVASNYDCRPM
;
A
#
# COMPACT_ATOMS: atom_id res chain seq x y z
N MET A 1 11.30 5.36 -11.02
CA MET A 1 12.40 6.28 -11.38
C MET A 1 11.85 7.35 -12.29
N THR A 2 12.08 8.62 -12.00
CA THR A 2 11.72 9.73 -12.91
C THR A 2 13.00 10.48 -13.22
N GLY A 3 13.41 10.45 -14.49
CA GLY A 3 14.55 11.16 -15.04
C GLY A 3 14.39 11.19 -16.55
N THR A 4 14.84 12.26 -17.20
CA THR A 4 14.77 12.44 -18.66
C THR A 4 15.93 11.75 -19.39
N VAL A 5 16.84 11.13 -18.65
CA VAL A 5 18.04 10.47 -19.16
C VAL A 5 17.99 9.01 -18.74
N VAL A 6 18.19 8.12 -19.72
CA VAL A 6 18.32 6.67 -19.47
C VAL A 6 19.49 6.45 -18.51
N PRO A 7 19.33 5.70 -17.42
CA PRO A 7 20.45 5.36 -16.55
C PRO A 7 21.56 4.69 -17.37
N THR A 8 22.78 5.21 -17.29
CA THR A 8 23.96 4.63 -17.94
C THR A 8 24.91 3.95 -16.95
N SER A 9 24.60 4.01 -15.66
CA SER A 9 25.38 3.41 -14.59
C SER A 9 24.76 2.09 -14.10
N ASP A 10 25.63 1.23 -13.56
CA ASP A 10 25.24 -0.02 -12.91
C ASP A 10 24.21 0.25 -11.78
N PRO A 11 23.11 -0.53 -11.67
CA PRO A 11 22.12 -0.34 -10.60
C PRO A 11 22.64 -0.58 -9.18
N THR A 12 23.80 -1.22 -9.04
CA THR A 12 24.50 -1.39 -7.77
C THR A 12 25.54 -0.32 -7.49
N ALA A 13 25.76 0.63 -8.41
CA ALA A 13 26.63 1.77 -8.18
C ALA A 13 26.10 2.63 -7.02
N ALA A 14 27.03 3.18 -6.22
CA ALA A 14 26.69 4.12 -5.16
C ALA A 14 25.90 5.32 -5.72
N GLY A 15 24.79 5.66 -5.06
CA GLY A 15 23.87 6.72 -5.52
C GLY A 15 22.83 6.26 -6.54
N GLY A 16 22.82 4.98 -6.94
CA GLY A 16 21.75 4.40 -7.74
C GLY A 16 20.38 4.45 -7.03
N GLY A 17 19.31 4.68 -7.80
CA GLY A 17 17.95 4.71 -7.24
C GLY A 17 17.54 3.36 -6.65
N ARG A 18 16.89 3.35 -5.47
CA ARG A 18 16.54 2.10 -4.78
C ARG A 18 15.70 1.13 -5.62
N SER A 19 14.69 1.61 -6.35
CA SER A 19 13.88 0.74 -7.24
C SER A 19 14.71 0.14 -8.38
N TYR A 20 15.70 0.88 -8.89
CA TYR A 20 16.62 0.40 -9.92
C TYR A 20 17.52 -0.72 -9.38
N ASN A 21 18.02 -0.55 -8.16
CA ASN A 21 18.83 -1.54 -7.48
C ASN A 21 18.07 -2.87 -7.23
N ILE A 22 16.82 -2.78 -6.76
CA ILE A 22 15.98 -3.97 -6.51
C ILE A 22 15.68 -4.71 -7.82
N GLY A 23 15.21 -4.00 -8.85
CA GLY A 23 14.91 -4.61 -10.15
C GLY A 23 16.14 -5.21 -10.84
N GLY A 24 17.26 -4.49 -10.83
CA GLY A 24 18.53 -4.98 -11.39
C GLY A 24 19.06 -6.21 -10.65
N SER A 25 18.92 -6.26 -9.32
CA SER A 25 19.30 -7.42 -8.52
C SER A 25 18.41 -8.63 -8.83
N PHE A 26 17.10 -8.43 -9.00
CA PHE A 26 16.21 -9.51 -9.42
C PHE A 26 16.61 -10.07 -10.79
N ALA A 27 16.88 -9.20 -11.77
CA ALA A 27 17.35 -9.61 -13.09
C ALA A 27 18.66 -10.43 -13.02
N ARG A 28 19.67 -9.94 -12.30
CA ARG A 28 20.97 -10.62 -12.14
C ARG A 28 20.85 -11.98 -11.46
N TYR A 29 20.29 -12.01 -10.26
CA TYR A 29 20.43 -13.16 -9.37
C TYR A 29 19.31 -14.19 -9.52
N PHE A 30 18.08 -13.76 -9.85
CA PHE A 30 16.94 -14.67 -9.95
C PHE A 30 16.68 -15.10 -11.39
N VAL A 31 16.67 -14.15 -12.32
CA VAL A 31 16.34 -14.44 -13.72
C VAL A 31 17.56 -14.98 -14.46
N MET A 32 18.62 -14.19 -14.58
CA MET A 32 19.82 -14.54 -15.36
C MET A 32 20.77 -15.46 -14.59
N GLN A 33 20.69 -15.47 -13.26
CA GLN A 33 21.57 -16.23 -12.36
C GLN A 33 23.06 -15.93 -12.57
N ASP A 34 23.37 -14.69 -12.97
CA ASP A 34 24.70 -14.20 -13.25
C ASP A 34 24.93 -12.86 -12.51
N PRO A 35 25.83 -12.81 -11.51
CA PRO A 35 26.16 -11.57 -10.79
C PRO A 35 26.75 -10.48 -11.69
N ALA A 36 27.37 -10.84 -12.81
CA ALA A 36 28.03 -9.91 -13.73
C ALA A 36 27.11 -9.40 -14.85
N PHE A 37 25.88 -9.92 -14.96
CA PHE A 37 24.93 -9.52 -16.01
C PHE A 37 24.64 -8.02 -15.98
N ASP A 38 24.54 -7.39 -17.15
CA ASP A 38 24.14 -5.98 -17.29
C ASP A 38 22.61 -5.86 -17.37
N PRO A 39 21.93 -5.41 -16.30
CA PRO A 39 20.48 -5.29 -16.27
C PRO A 39 19.91 -4.22 -17.20
N LEU A 40 20.73 -3.31 -17.75
CA LEU A 40 20.27 -2.39 -18.80
C LEU A 40 19.97 -3.09 -20.12
N THR A 41 20.52 -4.30 -20.32
CA THR A 41 20.28 -5.13 -21.49
C THR A 41 19.17 -6.17 -21.27
N PHE A 42 18.49 -6.12 -20.13
CA PHE A 42 17.48 -7.10 -19.77
C PHE A 42 16.27 -7.05 -20.71
N ASP A 43 16.03 -8.15 -21.42
CA ASP A 43 14.83 -8.37 -22.21
C ASP A 43 13.87 -9.32 -21.47
N ALA A 44 12.81 -8.75 -20.89
CA ALA A 44 11.80 -9.51 -20.16
C ALA A 44 11.05 -10.52 -21.06
N ALA A 45 10.86 -10.21 -22.35
CA ALA A 45 10.15 -11.09 -23.27
C ALA A 45 10.98 -12.33 -23.58
N ALA A 46 12.28 -12.16 -23.81
CA ALA A 46 13.22 -13.27 -23.98
C ALA A 46 13.30 -14.17 -22.74
N GLN A 47 13.07 -13.61 -21.55
CA GLN A 47 13.11 -14.33 -20.26
C GLN A 47 11.73 -14.76 -19.72
N ALA A 48 10.67 -14.68 -20.53
CA ALA A 48 9.30 -14.91 -20.08
C ALA A 48 9.11 -16.25 -19.35
N ALA A 49 9.66 -17.35 -19.88
CA ALA A 49 9.53 -18.67 -19.26
C ALA A 49 10.18 -18.73 -17.86
N ARG A 50 11.35 -18.11 -17.69
CA ARG A 50 12.03 -18.06 -16.40
C ARG A 50 11.28 -17.17 -15.41
N ILE A 51 10.76 -16.03 -15.87
CA ILE A 51 9.94 -15.13 -15.06
C ILE A 51 8.66 -15.85 -14.59
N GLN A 52 7.98 -16.57 -15.47
CA GLN A 52 6.78 -17.35 -15.13
C GLN A 52 7.09 -18.47 -14.12
N TYR A 53 8.22 -19.15 -14.29
CA TYR A 53 8.68 -20.13 -13.29
C TYR A 53 8.91 -19.48 -11.91
N LEU A 54 9.60 -18.34 -11.86
CA LEU A 54 9.83 -17.62 -10.60
C LEU A 54 8.53 -17.12 -9.97
N SER A 55 7.62 -16.59 -10.79
CA SER A 55 6.27 -16.21 -10.38
C SER A 55 5.54 -17.38 -9.71
N SER A 56 5.60 -18.58 -10.28
CA SER A 56 4.99 -19.78 -9.68
C SER A 56 5.56 -20.18 -8.32
N LEU A 57 6.77 -19.72 -7.98
CA LEU A 57 7.42 -20.00 -6.70
C LEU A 57 7.25 -18.88 -5.68
N MET A 58 7.14 -17.63 -6.13
CA MET A 58 7.29 -16.44 -5.29
C MET A 58 6.02 -15.62 -5.16
N ASP A 59 5.13 -15.66 -6.15
CA ASP A 59 3.94 -14.81 -6.15
C ASP A 59 2.95 -15.28 -5.07
N MET A 60 2.51 -14.33 -4.26
CA MET A 60 1.56 -14.56 -3.18
C MET A 60 0.16 -14.12 -3.63
N THR A 61 -0.32 -14.69 -4.74
CA THR A 61 -1.50 -14.21 -5.48
C THR A 61 -2.71 -15.14 -5.42
N ASP A 62 -2.67 -16.21 -4.61
CA ASP A 62 -3.82 -17.12 -4.43
C ASP A 62 -5.04 -16.36 -3.90
N PRO A 63 -6.13 -16.23 -4.70
CA PRO A 63 -7.32 -15.51 -4.28
C PRO A 63 -8.26 -16.37 -3.43
N ASP A 64 -8.02 -17.68 -3.29
CA ASP A 64 -8.86 -18.59 -2.49
C ASP A 64 -8.41 -18.63 -1.02
N LEU A 65 -8.97 -17.71 -0.25
CA LEU A 65 -8.73 -17.63 1.20
C LEU A 65 -9.73 -18.47 2.01
N SER A 66 -10.43 -19.44 1.41
CA SER A 66 -11.46 -20.25 2.10
C SER A 66 -10.91 -20.98 3.33
N ARG A 67 -9.70 -21.55 3.23
CA ARG A 67 -9.05 -22.26 4.35
C ARG A 67 -8.68 -21.31 5.49
N PHE A 68 -8.28 -20.09 5.18
CA PHE A 68 -7.97 -19.06 6.17
C PHE A 68 -9.25 -18.61 6.88
N HIS A 69 -10.29 -18.31 6.10
CA HIS A 69 -11.60 -17.92 6.61
C HIS A 69 -12.23 -19.03 7.49
N ALA A 70 -12.19 -20.29 7.05
CA ALA A 70 -12.74 -21.43 7.79
C ALA A 70 -12.07 -21.67 9.15
N ARG A 71 -10.86 -21.14 9.37
CA ARG A 71 -10.13 -21.18 10.65
C ARG A 71 -10.38 -19.94 11.52
N GLY A 72 -11.31 -19.08 11.12
CA GLY A 72 -11.63 -17.82 11.81
C GLY A 72 -10.65 -16.69 11.52
N GLY A 73 -9.78 -16.83 10.51
CA GLY A 73 -8.80 -15.81 10.16
C GLY A 73 -9.44 -14.48 9.77
N LYS A 74 -8.83 -13.36 10.17
CA LYS A 74 -9.23 -11.99 9.82
C LYS A 74 -8.07 -11.25 9.17
N LEU A 75 -8.35 -10.50 8.11
CA LEU A 75 -7.36 -9.78 7.31
C LEU A 75 -7.77 -8.31 7.17
N ILE A 76 -6.84 -7.43 7.52
CA ILE A 76 -6.94 -5.99 7.29
C ILE A 76 -5.80 -5.60 6.33
N MET A 77 -6.13 -5.06 5.18
CA MET A 77 -5.17 -4.58 4.18
C MET A 77 -5.28 -3.07 4.02
N ARG A 78 -4.13 -2.42 3.89
CA ARG A 78 -4.03 -1.00 3.57
C ARG A 78 -3.11 -0.85 2.35
N GLU A 79 -3.64 -0.21 1.32
CA GLU A 79 -2.85 0.24 0.18
C GLU A 79 -2.50 1.71 0.31
N ASN A 80 -1.20 2.02 0.21
CA ASN A 80 -0.71 3.39 0.19
C ASN A 80 -0.79 3.92 -1.24
N LEU A 81 -1.73 4.83 -1.51
CA LEU A 81 -2.06 5.23 -2.88
C LEU A 81 -1.00 6.13 -3.53
N SER A 82 0.06 6.51 -2.81
CA SER A 82 1.22 7.24 -3.35
C SER A 82 2.53 6.47 -3.16
N ASP A 83 2.44 5.16 -2.98
CA ASP A 83 3.56 4.24 -2.89
C ASP A 83 4.29 4.14 -4.24
N LYS A 84 5.61 4.35 -4.20
CA LYS A 84 6.52 4.27 -5.36
C LYS A 84 7.44 3.04 -5.31
N GLY A 85 7.39 2.30 -4.20
CA GLY A 85 8.10 1.03 -4.00
C GLY A 85 7.28 -0.14 -4.51
N ASN A 86 6.01 -0.21 -4.09
CA ASN A 86 5.03 -1.18 -4.57
C ASN A 86 3.85 -0.43 -5.18
N SER A 87 3.37 -0.88 -6.35
CA SER A 87 2.19 -0.29 -6.96
C SER A 87 0.96 -0.60 -6.09
N PRO A 88 0.18 0.40 -5.65
CA PRO A 88 -1.06 0.14 -4.91
C PRO A 88 -2.07 -0.64 -5.75
N GLN A 89 -1.95 -0.58 -7.08
CA GLN A 89 -2.80 -1.35 -7.99
C GLN A 89 -2.70 -2.86 -7.73
N THR A 90 -1.52 -3.36 -7.34
CA THR A 90 -1.31 -4.79 -7.08
C THR A 90 -2.19 -5.29 -5.93
N GLY A 91 -2.28 -4.54 -4.82
CA GLY A 91 -3.16 -4.91 -3.72
C GLY A 91 -4.64 -4.74 -4.06
N ILE A 92 -4.99 -3.70 -4.82
CA ILE A 92 -6.36 -3.50 -5.32
C ILE A 92 -6.79 -4.70 -6.18
N ASP A 93 -5.95 -5.12 -7.13
CA ASP A 93 -6.22 -6.26 -8.00
C ASP A 93 -6.34 -7.57 -7.21
N TYR A 94 -5.49 -7.76 -6.18
CA TYR A 94 -5.57 -8.93 -5.30
C TYR A 94 -6.89 -8.98 -4.53
N TYR A 95 -7.30 -7.87 -3.89
CA TYR A 95 -8.59 -7.81 -3.19
C TYR A 95 -9.75 -8.11 -4.15
N ASN A 96 -9.73 -7.53 -5.34
CA ASN A 96 -10.75 -7.78 -6.36
C ASN A 96 -10.76 -9.25 -6.80
N ALA A 97 -9.59 -9.88 -6.98
CA ALA A 97 -9.50 -11.30 -7.32
C ALA A 97 -10.08 -12.21 -6.23
N VAL A 98 -9.83 -11.90 -4.95
CA VAL A 98 -10.43 -12.61 -3.80
C VAL A 98 -11.96 -12.43 -3.80
N VAL A 99 -12.46 -11.22 -4.04
CA VAL A 99 -13.91 -10.95 -4.17
C VAL A 99 -14.53 -11.73 -5.32
N VAL A 100 -13.90 -11.75 -6.49
CA VAL A 100 -14.36 -12.54 -7.65
C VAL A 100 -14.38 -14.04 -7.32
N ARG A 101 -13.37 -14.54 -6.61
CA ARG A 101 -13.23 -15.96 -6.28
C ARG A 101 -14.19 -16.44 -5.20
N MET A 102 -14.44 -15.63 -4.17
CA MET A 102 -15.15 -16.03 -2.94
C MET A 102 -16.51 -15.36 -2.76
N GLY A 103 -16.81 -14.30 -3.52
CA GLY A 103 -18.02 -13.50 -3.40
C GLY A 103 -17.91 -12.42 -2.31
N GLN A 104 -18.43 -11.23 -2.60
CA GLN A 104 -18.34 -10.05 -1.72
C GLN A 104 -18.89 -10.33 -0.30
N GLU A 105 -20.04 -11.00 -0.19
CA GLU A 105 -20.67 -11.33 1.10
C GLU A 105 -19.76 -12.22 1.97
N SER A 106 -19.06 -13.19 1.38
CA SER A 106 -18.11 -14.01 2.13
C SER A 106 -16.88 -13.20 2.52
N VAL A 107 -16.34 -12.40 1.60
CA VAL A 107 -15.14 -11.58 1.85
C VAL A 107 -15.38 -10.59 2.99
N ASP A 108 -16.54 -9.95 3.03
CA ASP A 108 -16.89 -8.98 4.07
C ASP A 108 -16.90 -9.55 5.49
N GLN A 109 -16.95 -10.87 5.66
CA GLN A 109 -16.91 -11.52 6.97
C GLN A 109 -15.49 -11.60 7.55
N PHE A 110 -14.45 -11.49 6.72
CA PHE A 110 -13.08 -11.77 7.16
C PHE A 110 -11.98 -10.90 6.55
N PHE A 111 -12.24 -10.19 5.45
CA PHE A 111 -11.22 -9.38 4.78
C PHE A 111 -11.73 -7.97 4.49
N VAL A 112 -11.10 -6.98 5.13
CA VAL A 112 -11.29 -5.56 4.83
C VAL A 112 -10.02 -4.94 4.24
N ALA A 113 -10.13 -4.34 3.07
CA ALA A 113 -9.12 -3.51 2.43
C ALA A 113 -9.49 -2.01 2.44
N TYR A 114 -8.47 -1.17 2.56
CA TYR A 114 -8.58 0.29 2.58
C TYR A 114 -7.53 0.98 1.69
N GLY A 115 -7.86 2.18 1.19
CA GLY A 115 -6.94 3.04 0.45
C GLY A 115 -6.51 4.25 1.28
N ALA A 116 -5.20 4.41 1.52
CA ALA A 116 -4.63 5.53 2.25
C ALA A 116 -4.00 6.55 1.28
N THR A 117 -4.68 7.69 1.11
CA THR A 117 -4.32 8.72 0.14
C THR A 117 -3.07 9.50 0.54
N GLY A 118 -2.16 9.73 -0.42
CA GLY A 118 -0.99 10.61 -0.25
C GLY A 118 0.18 9.99 0.50
N LEU A 119 0.05 8.75 1.00
CA LEU A 119 1.10 8.09 1.77
C LEU A 119 2.07 7.33 0.85
N PRO A 120 3.39 7.46 1.06
CA PRO A 120 4.39 6.71 0.30
C PRO A 120 4.63 5.31 0.87
N HIS A 121 5.63 4.61 0.33
CA HIS A 121 6.02 3.27 0.74
C HIS A 121 6.25 3.16 2.25
N THR A 122 5.58 2.20 2.90
CA THR A 122 5.75 1.84 4.32
C THR A 122 5.78 3.06 5.27
N SER A 123 4.84 4.00 5.12
CA SER A 123 4.81 5.24 5.91
C SER A 123 3.77 5.22 7.03
N LEU A 124 4.18 5.65 8.23
CA LEU A 124 3.30 5.97 9.36
C LEU A 124 2.74 7.40 9.30
N GLY A 125 2.97 8.10 8.19
CA GLY A 125 2.65 9.50 8.01
C GLY A 125 3.86 10.29 7.48
N LEU A 126 3.56 11.45 6.89
CA LEU A 126 4.55 12.46 6.55
C LEU A 126 4.41 13.63 7.52
N PRO A 127 5.48 14.08 8.18
CA PRO A 127 5.42 15.24 9.08
C PRO A 127 5.09 16.53 8.33
N ALA A 128 4.60 17.53 9.06
CA ALA A 128 4.42 18.88 8.53
C ALA A 128 5.74 19.41 7.93
N GLY A 129 5.64 20.14 6.82
CA GLY A 129 6.80 20.63 6.07
C GLY A 129 7.51 19.59 5.19
N SER A 130 7.01 18.35 5.11
CA SER A 130 7.55 17.37 4.15
C SER A 130 7.41 17.86 2.71
N ALA A 131 8.47 17.71 1.92
CA ALA A 131 8.44 18.06 0.51
C ALA A 131 7.39 17.22 -0.24
N ASN A 132 6.66 17.86 -1.16
CA ASN A 132 5.57 17.26 -1.94
C ASN A 132 4.40 16.71 -1.09
N ALA A 133 4.22 17.22 0.13
CA ALA A 133 3.07 16.95 0.98
C ALA A 133 2.34 18.27 1.33
N PRO A 134 1.08 18.21 1.81
CA PRO A 134 0.42 19.38 2.39
C PRO A 134 1.26 19.99 3.52
N ALA A 135 1.09 21.28 3.80
CA ALA A 135 1.84 21.99 4.85
C ALA A 135 1.72 21.31 6.23
N TYR A 136 0.56 20.72 6.52
CA TYR A 136 0.28 19.95 7.75
C TYR A 136 0.77 18.49 7.72
N GLY A 137 1.43 18.07 6.64
CA GLY A 137 1.85 16.69 6.42
C GLY A 137 0.74 15.80 5.88
N THR A 138 0.98 14.48 5.90
CA THR A 138 -0.02 13.47 5.51
C THR A 138 -0.22 12.49 6.67
N PRO A 139 -1.40 12.47 7.31
CA PRO A 139 -1.74 11.52 8.37
C PRO A 139 -1.64 10.07 7.91
N GLY A 140 -0.98 9.22 8.70
CA GLY A 140 -0.77 7.82 8.34
C GLY A 140 -0.77 6.83 9.50
N SER A 141 -0.85 7.30 10.74
CA SER A 141 -0.81 6.45 11.93
C SER A 141 -2.21 5.98 12.33
N ILE A 142 -2.32 4.69 12.61
CA ILE A 142 -3.50 4.00 13.13
C ILE A 142 -3.06 2.71 13.83
N ASP A 143 -3.81 2.27 14.84
CA ASP A 143 -3.56 1.02 15.54
C ASP A 143 -4.22 -0.16 14.83
N PHE A 144 -3.54 -0.73 13.83
CA PHE A 144 -4.03 -1.94 13.15
C PHE A 144 -4.07 -3.16 14.07
N LEU A 145 -3.20 -3.24 15.08
CA LEU A 145 -3.19 -4.38 15.99
C LEU A 145 -4.42 -4.36 16.89
N GLY A 146 -4.78 -3.21 17.45
CA GLY A 146 -6.01 -3.05 18.23
C GLY A 146 -7.28 -3.31 17.40
N LEU A 147 -7.30 -2.88 16.13
CA LEU A 147 -8.39 -3.20 15.20
C LEU A 147 -8.51 -4.72 14.96
N LEU A 148 -7.38 -5.39 14.73
CA LEU A 148 -7.35 -6.84 14.50
C LEU A 148 -7.73 -7.62 15.76
N ASP A 149 -7.20 -7.23 16.92
CA ASP A 149 -7.51 -7.85 18.22
C ASP A 149 -8.99 -7.73 18.54
N SER A 150 -9.58 -6.54 18.39
CA SER A 150 -11.02 -6.31 18.60
C SER A 150 -11.87 -7.16 17.65
N TRP A 151 -11.44 -7.31 16.40
CA TRP A 151 -12.17 -8.13 15.43
C TRP A 151 -12.09 -9.62 15.75
N VAL A 152 -10.91 -10.11 16.10
CA VAL A 152 -10.68 -11.53 16.40
C VAL A 152 -11.29 -11.94 17.74
N SER A 153 -11.12 -11.13 18.78
CA SER A 153 -11.51 -11.48 20.15
C SER A 153 -12.96 -11.11 20.49
N GLN A 154 -13.49 -10.04 19.90
CA GLN A 154 -14.81 -9.48 20.24
C GLN A 154 -15.77 -9.44 19.05
N GLY A 155 -15.36 -9.89 17.86
CA GLY A 155 -16.18 -9.84 16.65
C GLY A 155 -16.41 -8.44 16.09
N GLN A 156 -15.66 -7.44 16.56
CA GLN A 156 -15.84 -6.05 16.13
C GLN A 156 -15.09 -5.78 14.82
N LYS A 157 -15.79 -5.95 13.69
CA LYS A 157 -15.24 -5.64 12.36
C LYS A 157 -14.82 -4.16 12.29
N PRO A 158 -13.66 -3.84 11.70
CA PRO A 158 -13.27 -2.46 11.43
C PRO A 158 -14.33 -1.70 10.61
N ALA A 159 -14.58 -0.44 10.96
CA ALA A 159 -15.57 0.40 10.28
C ALA A 159 -15.17 0.71 8.83
N ASP A 160 -16.14 1.08 7.99
CA ASP A 160 -15.88 1.42 6.59
C ASP A 160 -15.06 2.71 6.41
N ARG A 161 -15.00 3.53 7.45
CA ARG A 161 -14.19 4.74 7.54
C ARG A 161 -13.31 4.66 8.79
N LEU A 162 -12.01 4.61 8.56
CA LEU A 162 -11.00 4.65 9.63
C LEU A 162 -10.34 6.03 9.65
N GLU A 163 -9.85 6.47 10.80
CA GLU A 163 -9.14 7.74 10.93
C GLU A 163 -7.63 7.49 11.01
N LEU A 164 -6.89 8.10 10.08
CA LEU A 164 -5.43 8.20 10.14
C LEU A 164 -5.06 9.50 10.83
N THR A 165 -4.04 9.46 11.69
CA THR A 165 -3.56 10.63 12.44
C THR A 165 -2.08 10.89 12.20
N ASN A 166 -1.68 12.15 12.36
CA ASN A 166 -0.34 12.57 12.71
C ASN A 166 -0.41 13.22 14.10
N ARG A 167 0.52 12.86 14.99
CA ARG A 167 0.54 13.35 16.37
C ARG A 167 1.87 14.03 16.69
N ALA A 168 1.84 14.95 17.65
CA ALA A 168 3.04 15.54 18.21
C ALA A 168 3.94 14.44 18.80
N ALA A 169 5.26 14.55 18.56
CA ALA A 169 6.22 13.58 19.03
C ALA A 169 6.35 13.56 20.56
N LEU A 170 6.03 14.68 21.22
CA LEU A 170 6.11 14.84 22.67
C LEU A 170 4.72 14.74 23.31
N PRO A 171 4.63 14.26 24.57
CA PRO A 171 3.41 14.32 25.36
C PRO A 171 2.83 15.75 25.40
N PRO A 172 1.50 15.92 25.31
CA PRO A 172 0.48 14.87 25.40
C PRO A 172 0.11 14.19 24.06
N HIS A 173 0.98 14.23 23.04
CA HIS A 173 0.77 13.61 21.73
C HIS A 173 -0.50 14.09 21.01
N GLU A 174 -0.71 15.41 21.03
CA GLU A 174 -1.84 16.06 20.38
C GLU A 174 -1.91 15.73 18.89
N VAL A 175 -3.13 15.61 18.36
CA VAL A 175 -3.36 15.37 16.93
C VAL A 175 -3.08 16.66 16.15
N ILE A 176 -2.08 16.60 15.26
CA ILE A 176 -1.70 17.70 14.36
C ILE A 176 -2.65 17.75 13.16
N ALA A 177 -2.92 16.58 12.58
CA ALA A 177 -3.80 16.42 11.42
C ALA A 177 -4.41 15.02 11.41
N SER A 178 -5.59 14.90 10.81
CA SER A 178 -6.24 13.63 10.53
C SER A 178 -6.86 13.57 9.14
N LYS A 179 -6.98 12.35 8.59
CA LYS A 179 -7.63 12.05 7.30
C LYS A 179 -8.43 10.77 7.42
N PRO A 180 -9.58 10.64 6.75
CA PRO A 180 -10.21 9.34 6.67
C PRO A 180 -9.43 8.43 5.72
N MET A 181 -9.44 7.14 6.03
CA MET A 181 -9.03 6.05 5.17
C MET A 181 -10.30 5.23 4.89
N CYS A 182 -10.70 5.21 3.62
CA CYS A 182 -11.95 4.63 3.17
C CYS A 182 -11.73 3.19 2.66
N ARG A 183 -12.77 2.36 2.69
CA ARG A 183 -12.75 1.03 2.04
C ARG A 183 -12.34 1.17 0.57
N LEU A 184 -11.61 0.18 0.05
CA LEU A 184 -11.38 0.11 -1.40
C LEU A 184 -12.70 0.12 -2.16
N GLY A 185 -12.75 0.83 -3.30
CA GLY A 185 -13.98 1.16 -4.03
C GLY A 185 -14.63 2.48 -3.62
N SER A 186 -14.07 3.18 -2.63
CA SER A 186 -14.48 4.52 -2.23
C SER A 186 -13.28 5.43 -1.98
N TYR A 187 -13.50 6.74 -1.97
CA TYR A 187 -12.45 7.74 -1.78
C TYR A 187 -12.87 8.83 -0.78
N PRO A 188 -11.90 9.45 -0.06
CA PRO A 188 -12.14 10.64 0.73
C PRO A 188 -12.58 11.84 -0.13
N HIS A 189 -13.85 12.22 -0.06
CA HIS A 189 -14.40 13.40 -0.70
C HIS A 189 -14.47 14.55 0.29
N TYR A 190 -13.85 15.69 -0.04
CA TYR A 190 -13.88 16.87 0.83
C TYR A 190 -15.25 17.55 0.79
N VAL A 191 -15.85 17.80 1.95
CA VAL A 191 -17.23 18.35 2.06
C VAL A 191 -17.31 19.70 2.78
N ALA A 192 -16.21 20.20 3.33
CA ALA A 192 -16.21 21.50 4.03
C ALA A 192 -15.96 22.69 3.10
N ALA A 193 -16.24 23.89 3.61
CA ALA A 193 -16.30 25.12 2.81
C ALA A 193 -14.94 25.81 2.57
N SER A 194 -13.92 25.57 3.40
CA SER A 194 -12.63 26.28 3.34
C SER A 194 -11.45 25.33 3.14
N ALA A 195 -10.32 25.75 2.58
CA ALA A 195 -9.17 24.86 2.35
C ALA A 195 -8.44 24.48 3.65
N GLU A 196 -8.53 25.34 4.68
CA GLU A 196 -7.89 25.19 5.99
C GLU A 196 -8.43 23.97 6.76
N GLY A 197 -9.68 23.59 6.47
CA GLY A 197 -10.32 22.39 7.02
C GLY A 197 -9.75 21.08 6.48
N GLY A 198 -8.88 21.11 5.46
CA GLY A 198 -8.33 19.92 4.82
C GLY A 198 -7.52 19.02 5.76
N ARG A 199 -7.03 19.53 6.90
CA ARG A 199 -6.27 18.74 7.88
C ARG A 199 -7.11 17.92 8.86
N VAL A 200 -8.44 17.92 8.74
CA VAL A 200 -9.35 17.31 9.73
C VAL A 200 -10.22 16.25 9.06
N ALA A 201 -10.22 15.03 9.60
CA ALA A 201 -10.92 13.90 8.99
C ALA A 201 -12.44 14.08 8.90
N SER A 202 -13.06 14.83 9.83
CA SER A 202 -14.51 15.10 9.85
C SER A 202 -15.00 15.96 8.69
N ASN A 203 -14.09 16.62 7.96
CA ASN A 203 -14.42 17.44 6.80
C ASN A 203 -14.46 16.63 5.49
N TYR A 204 -14.53 15.30 5.60
CA TYR A 204 -14.51 14.36 4.50
C TYR A 204 -15.53 13.26 4.69
N ASP A 205 -16.20 12.89 3.60
CA ASP A 205 -17.03 11.68 3.50
C ASP A 205 -16.37 10.66 2.57
N CYS A 206 -16.53 9.38 2.86
CA CYS A 206 -16.16 8.33 1.91
C CYS A 206 -17.25 8.21 0.85
N ARG A 207 -16.92 8.51 -0.41
CA ARG A 207 -17.85 8.37 -1.55
C ARG A 207 -17.40 7.24 -2.48
N PRO A 208 -18.33 6.48 -3.09
CA PRO A 208 -17.99 5.50 -4.11
C PRO A 208 -17.17 6.13 -5.24
N MET A 209 -16.22 5.36 -5.78
CA MET A 209 -15.48 5.72 -7.00
C MET A 209 -16.32 5.53 -8.25
#